data_AF-I4YZ78-F1
#
_entry.id   AF-I4YZ78-F1
#
_cell.length_a   1.000
_cell.length_b   1.000
_cell.length_c   1.000
_cell.angle_alpha   90.00
_cell.angle_beta   90.00
_cell.angle_gamma   90.00
#
_symmetry.space_group_name_H-M   'P 1'
#
loop_
_entity.id
_entity.type
_entity.pdbx_description
1 polymer ?
#
loop_
_entity_poly.entity_id
_entity_poly.type
_entity_poly.pdbx_seq_one_letter_code
_entity_poly.pdbx_strand_id
1 'polypeptide(L)'
;MKRRKLGAAALVLLAASLWAMPAYADPGDVKCHESPDYLVVQRDRKDWRSDFLIKRKAHPSDQTQCAFTQQPAAVLIGGRGKRYLFVSQKDDLLVLQHFGSKSPKYGPHLKLIVLGERLVESDLGILSGIDEVKDEGIDLWMKIDTKPDKNNCPDYISGSEGADLDKYINDKDEPIYLIRKDFLDFASRKIVPGTETQCLGPH
;
A
#
# COMPACT_ATOMS: atom_id res chain seq x y z
N MET A 1 -12.05 -13.15 83.82
CA MET A 1 -11.30 -12.51 82.72
C MET A 1 -12.28 -11.90 81.71
N LYS A 2 -12.03 -10.64 81.33
CA LYS A 2 -12.92 -9.75 80.55
C LYS A 2 -13.00 -10.13 79.06
N ARG A 3 -14.21 -9.99 78.50
CA ARG A 3 -14.57 -10.08 77.07
C ARG A 3 -13.75 -9.10 76.20
N ARG A 4 -13.55 -9.43 74.91
CA ARG A 4 -13.94 -8.57 73.76
C ARG A 4 -13.79 -9.30 72.41
N LYS A 5 -14.92 -9.32 71.68
CA LYS A 5 -15.03 -9.56 70.24
C LYS A 5 -14.64 -8.29 69.48
N LEU A 6 -13.86 -8.42 68.41
CA LEU A 6 -13.66 -7.46 67.31
C LEU A 6 -13.47 -8.40 66.09
N GLY A 7 -14.28 -8.38 65.04
CA GLY A 7 -14.87 -7.27 64.31
C GLY A 7 -14.43 -7.50 62.86
N ALA A 8 -15.20 -8.27 62.10
CA ALA A 8 -14.91 -8.57 60.70
C ALA A 8 -15.12 -7.29 59.88
N ALA A 9 -14.01 -6.66 59.46
CA ALA A 9 -14.05 -5.57 58.50
C ALA A 9 -14.23 -6.17 57.09
N ALA A 10 -15.45 -6.06 56.56
CA ALA A 10 -15.74 -6.36 55.16
C ALA A 10 -15.11 -5.26 54.28
N LEU A 11 -14.05 -5.61 53.54
CA LEU A 11 -13.53 -4.79 52.46
C LEU A 11 -14.50 -4.87 51.28
N VAL A 12 -15.27 -3.80 51.05
CA VAL A 12 -16.00 -3.60 49.80
C VAL A 12 -15.03 -3.02 48.78
N LEU A 13 -14.42 -3.89 47.97
CA LEU A 13 -13.70 -3.48 46.77
C LEU A 13 -14.73 -3.15 45.68
N LEU A 14 -15.02 -1.85 45.54
CA LEU A 14 -15.69 -1.30 44.36
C LEU A 14 -14.76 -1.47 43.15
N ALA A 15 -14.92 -2.58 42.45
CA ALA A 15 -14.42 -2.72 41.09
C ALA A 15 -15.23 -1.78 40.20
N ALA A 16 -14.72 -0.56 40.00
CA ALA A 16 -15.20 0.33 38.97
C ALA A 16 -14.94 -0.36 37.63
N SER A 17 -15.99 -0.96 37.09
CA SER A 17 -16.05 -1.38 35.70
C SER A 17 -15.94 -0.11 34.85
N LEU A 18 -14.73 0.24 34.45
CA LEU A 18 -14.51 1.11 33.32
C LEU A 18 -15.02 0.34 32.10
N TRP A 19 -16.28 0.58 31.76
CA TRP A 19 -16.80 0.27 30.44
C TRP A 19 -15.97 1.09 29.47
N ALA A 20 -14.90 0.48 28.94
CA ALA A 20 -14.21 0.98 27.76
C ALA A 20 -15.28 1.01 26.66
N MET A 21 -15.84 2.21 26.41
CA MET A 21 -16.72 2.40 25.28
C MET A 21 -15.95 1.95 24.04
N PRO A 22 -16.47 1.00 23.26
CA PRO A 22 -15.82 0.62 22.01
C PRO A 22 -15.76 1.87 21.16
N ALA A 23 -14.55 2.32 20.86
CA ALA A 23 -14.32 3.39 19.91
C ALA A 23 -15.03 2.97 18.62
N TYR A 24 -16.06 3.74 18.25
CA TYR A 24 -16.86 3.50 17.06
C TYR A 24 -15.92 3.23 15.89
N ALA A 25 -15.89 1.97 15.45
CA ALA A 25 -15.21 1.58 14.24
C ALA A 25 -15.91 2.29 13.10
N ASP A 26 -15.18 3.18 12.43
CA ASP A 26 -15.57 3.70 11.12
C ASP A 26 -15.89 2.48 10.24
N PRO A 27 -17.15 2.29 9.77
CA PRO A 27 -17.58 1.10 9.05
C PRO A 27 -17.11 1.19 7.59
N GLY A 28 -15.81 1.46 7.39
CA GLY A 28 -15.20 1.27 6.09
C GLY A 28 -15.25 -0.21 5.73
N ASP A 29 -15.55 -0.51 4.47
CA ASP A 29 -15.53 -1.87 3.97
C ASP A 29 -14.15 -2.50 4.26
N VAL A 30 -14.19 -3.65 4.92
CA VAL A 30 -13.00 -4.42 5.26
C VAL A 30 -12.80 -5.48 4.19
N LYS A 31 -11.60 -5.52 3.63
CA LYS A 31 -11.15 -6.57 2.69
C LYS A 31 -9.98 -7.30 3.31
N CYS A 32 -9.90 -8.60 3.11
CA CYS A 32 -8.81 -9.40 3.62
C CYS A 32 -8.08 -10.09 2.49
N HIS A 33 -6.75 -10.06 2.61
CA HIS A 33 -5.84 -10.72 1.70
C HIS A 33 -5.02 -11.70 2.54
N GLU A 34 -4.98 -12.95 2.10
CA GLU A 34 -4.46 -14.05 2.91
C GLU A 34 -3.31 -14.73 2.20
N SER A 35 -2.29 -15.08 2.99
CA SER A 35 -1.14 -15.88 2.62
C SER A 35 -0.95 -16.99 3.67
N PRO A 36 -0.03 -17.94 3.47
CA PRO A 36 0.24 -18.98 4.46
C PRO A 36 0.50 -18.39 5.86
N ASP A 37 1.41 -17.42 5.99
CA ASP A 37 1.86 -16.93 7.30
C ASP A 37 1.23 -15.61 7.74
N TYR A 38 0.51 -14.92 6.86
CA TYR A 38 -0.02 -13.57 7.13
C TYR A 38 -1.45 -13.37 6.63
N LEU A 39 -2.23 -12.62 7.41
CA LEU A 39 -3.48 -11.99 7.00
C LEU A 39 -3.27 -10.47 6.94
N VAL A 40 -3.49 -9.88 5.77
CA VAL A 40 -3.50 -8.43 5.56
C VAL A 40 -4.95 -7.97 5.56
N VAL A 41 -5.35 -7.20 6.57
CA VAL A 41 -6.70 -6.64 6.67
C VAL A 41 -6.68 -5.20 6.18
N GLN A 42 -7.26 -4.95 5.02
CA GLN A 42 -7.46 -3.62 4.44
C GLN A 42 -8.76 -3.01 4.96
N ARG A 43 -8.71 -1.76 5.41
CA ARG A 43 -9.89 -0.94 5.68
C ARG A 43 -9.86 0.27 4.76
N ASP A 44 -10.83 0.32 3.86
CA ASP A 44 -10.98 1.43 2.93
C ASP A 44 -11.42 2.71 3.68
N ARG A 45 -10.89 3.84 3.23
CA ARG A 45 -11.19 5.19 3.72
C ARG A 45 -11.58 6.07 2.54
N LYS A 46 -12.16 7.23 2.83
CA LYS A 46 -12.45 8.25 1.81
C LYS A 46 -11.16 8.68 1.08
N ASP A 47 -11.32 9.16 -0.15
CA ASP A 47 -10.26 9.75 -1.00
C ASP A 47 -9.14 8.77 -1.42
N TRP A 48 -9.52 7.52 -1.73
CA TRP A 48 -8.57 6.48 -2.21
C TRP A 48 -7.47 6.20 -1.18
N ARG A 49 -7.86 6.17 0.08
CA ARG A 49 -6.97 5.86 1.20
C ARG A 49 -7.35 4.51 1.78
N SER A 50 -6.35 3.76 2.21
CA SER A 50 -6.55 2.50 2.91
C SER A 50 -5.61 2.44 4.12
N ASP A 51 -6.13 1.92 5.22
CA ASP A 51 -5.29 1.43 6.32
C ASP A 51 -5.13 -0.09 6.15
N PHE A 52 -3.97 -0.63 6.48
CA PHE A 52 -3.68 -2.07 6.43
C PHE A 52 -3.23 -2.55 7.80
N LEU A 53 -3.87 -3.60 8.31
CA LEU A 53 -3.50 -4.25 9.55
C LEU A 53 -2.96 -5.64 9.24
N ILE A 54 -1.66 -5.84 9.45
CA ILE A 54 -0.97 -7.10 9.21
C ILE A 54 -1.05 -7.95 10.47
N LYS A 55 -1.58 -9.17 10.34
CA LYS A 55 -1.64 -10.16 11.40
C LYS A 55 -0.82 -11.37 10.99
N ARG A 56 0.15 -11.74 11.82
CA ARG A 56 0.94 -12.96 11.63
C ARG A 56 0.17 -14.16 12.18
N LYS A 57 0.11 -15.25 11.41
CA LYS A 57 -0.43 -16.54 11.85
C LYS A 57 0.65 -17.33 12.59
N ALA A 58 0.26 -18.15 13.56
CA ALA A 58 1.20 -19.06 14.21
C ALA A 58 1.47 -20.28 13.31
N HIS A 59 0.44 -20.75 12.61
CA HIS A 59 0.51 -21.82 11.63
C HIS A 59 -0.27 -21.48 10.35
N PRO A 60 0.11 -22.02 9.18
CA PRO A 60 -0.59 -21.75 7.93
C PRO A 60 -2.07 -22.12 7.90
N SER A 61 -2.46 -23.13 8.68
CA SER A 61 -3.84 -23.60 8.83
C SER A 61 -4.69 -22.74 9.77
N ASP A 62 -4.08 -21.78 10.49
CA ASP A 62 -4.81 -20.99 11.48
C ASP A 62 -5.77 -20.02 10.81
N GLN A 63 -7.05 -20.12 11.14
CA GLN A 63 -8.04 -19.14 10.74
C GLN A 63 -7.88 -17.88 11.59
N THR A 64 -7.56 -16.77 10.93
CA THR A 64 -7.50 -15.46 11.57
C THR A 64 -8.71 -14.64 11.16
N GLN A 65 -9.38 -13.99 12.12
CA GLN A 65 -10.57 -13.21 11.83
C GLN A 65 -10.24 -12.01 10.91
N CYS A 66 -11.00 -11.92 9.82
CA CYS A 66 -11.03 -10.77 8.92
C CYS A 66 -11.73 -9.57 9.60
N ALA A 67 -11.01 -8.90 10.48
CA ALA A 67 -11.51 -7.74 11.24
C ALA A 67 -10.39 -6.73 11.46
N PHE A 68 -10.70 -5.45 11.24
CA PHE A 68 -9.75 -4.35 11.48
C PHE A 68 -9.72 -3.99 12.97
N THR A 69 -9.25 -4.93 13.78
CA THR A 69 -9.11 -4.77 15.23
C THR A 69 -7.65 -4.94 15.59
N GLN A 70 -7.03 -3.85 16.07
CA GLN A 70 -5.62 -3.85 16.42
C GLN A 70 -5.38 -4.75 17.64
N GLN A 71 -4.48 -5.71 17.48
CA GLN A 71 -4.02 -6.63 18.52
C GLN A 71 -2.54 -6.34 18.83
N PRO A 72 -2.00 -6.74 20.00
CA PRO A 72 -0.61 -6.44 20.37
C PRO A 72 0.45 -6.89 19.34
N ALA A 73 0.21 -7.99 18.64
CA ALA A 73 1.11 -8.53 17.61
C ALA A 73 0.79 -8.06 16.18
N ALA A 74 -0.28 -7.29 16.00
CA ALA A 74 -0.68 -6.80 14.68
C ALA A 74 0.04 -5.49 14.36
N VAL A 75 0.43 -5.32 13.09
CA VAL A 75 1.15 -4.11 12.65
C VAL A 75 0.30 -3.29 11.70
N LEU A 76 0.22 -1.99 11.96
CA LEU A 76 -0.52 -1.03 11.15
C LEU A 76 0.40 -0.39 10.10
N ILE A 77 -0.03 -0.44 8.84
CA ILE A 77 0.53 0.33 7.71
C ILE A 77 -0.55 1.30 7.23
N GLY A 78 -0.20 2.57 7.02
CA GLY A 78 -1.14 3.61 6.60
C GLY A 78 -1.33 4.71 7.65
N GLY A 79 -2.55 5.22 7.79
CA GLY A 79 -2.87 6.33 8.69
C GLY A 79 -2.87 7.72 8.05
N ARG A 80 -2.94 8.75 8.90
CA ARG A 80 -3.19 10.13 8.47
C ARG A 80 -2.11 10.62 7.50
N GLY A 81 -2.54 11.05 6.32
CA GLY A 81 -1.65 11.62 5.30
C GLY A 81 -0.96 10.59 4.41
N LYS A 82 -1.18 9.29 4.65
CA LYS A 82 -0.75 8.21 3.77
C LYS A 82 -1.91 7.82 2.85
N ARG A 83 -1.59 7.61 1.57
CA ARG A 83 -2.55 7.15 0.57
C ARG A 83 -1.97 5.89 -0.05
N TYR A 84 -2.35 4.75 0.50
CA TYR A 84 -1.95 3.45 0.00
C TYR A 84 -3.13 2.77 -0.68
N LEU A 85 -2.88 2.14 -1.82
CA LEU A 85 -3.78 1.20 -2.47
C LEU A 85 -3.12 -0.18 -2.53
N PHE A 86 -3.92 -1.21 -2.27
CA PHE A 86 -3.47 -2.60 -2.41
C PHE A 86 -3.21 -2.93 -3.87
N VAL A 87 -2.10 -3.63 -4.13
CA VAL A 87 -1.81 -4.18 -5.45
C VAL A 87 -1.86 -5.70 -5.42
N SER A 88 -1.02 -6.31 -4.59
CA SER A 88 -0.93 -7.77 -4.50
C SER A 88 -0.31 -8.20 -3.17
N GLN A 89 -0.57 -9.44 -2.79
CA GLN A 89 0.10 -10.14 -1.70
C GLN A 89 0.52 -11.53 -2.18
N LYS A 90 1.78 -11.87 -1.97
CA LYS A 90 2.34 -13.20 -2.27
C LYS A 90 3.28 -13.60 -1.15
N ASP A 91 2.99 -14.72 -0.48
CA ASP A 91 3.77 -15.21 0.65
C ASP A 91 4.04 -14.12 1.72
N ASP A 92 5.29 -13.74 1.94
CA ASP A 92 5.70 -12.68 2.87
C ASP A 92 5.79 -11.29 2.24
N LEU A 93 5.36 -11.12 0.99
CA LEU A 93 5.43 -9.88 0.24
C LEU A 93 4.06 -9.20 0.17
N LEU A 94 4.04 -7.91 0.52
CA LEU A 94 2.90 -7.03 0.29
C LEU A 94 3.32 -5.90 -0.65
N VAL A 95 2.62 -5.78 -1.78
CA VAL A 95 2.84 -4.72 -2.77
C VAL A 95 1.73 -3.69 -2.65
N LEU A 96 2.11 -2.43 -2.49
CA LEU A 96 1.20 -1.30 -2.37
C LEU A 96 1.57 -0.20 -3.37
N GLN A 97 0.58 0.50 -3.90
CA GLN A 97 0.76 1.81 -4.53
C GLN A 97 0.71 2.88 -3.45
N HIS A 98 1.64 3.83 -3.48
CA HIS A 98 1.69 4.96 -2.55
C HIS A 98 1.60 6.29 -3.29
N PHE A 99 0.57 7.07 -3.01
CA PHE A 99 0.42 8.44 -3.51
C PHE A 99 0.97 9.37 -2.43
N GLY A 100 2.12 10.00 -2.70
CA GLY A 100 2.77 10.91 -1.74
C GLY A 100 1.85 12.01 -1.20
N SER A 101 2.21 12.60 -0.06
CA SER A 101 1.33 13.51 0.68
C SER A 101 1.17 14.91 0.07
N LYS A 102 2.01 15.33 -0.89
CA LYS A 102 2.07 16.74 -1.34
C LYS A 102 2.34 17.04 -2.81
N SER A 103 2.50 16.06 -3.71
CA SER A 103 2.50 16.41 -5.14
C SER A 103 2.16 15.24 -6.07
N PRO A 104 1.10 15.35 -6.89
CA PRO A 104 0.83 14.41 -7.99
C PRO A 104 1.89 14.47 -9.11
N LYS A 105 2.81 15.45 -9.11
CA LYS A 105 3.81 15.64 -10.18
C LYS A 105 4.78 14.46 -10.37
N TYR A 106 4.95 13.60 -9.37
CA TYR A 106 5.82 12.42 -9.46
C TYR A 106 5.05 11.11 -9.60
N GLY A 107 3.73 11.14 -9.74
CA GLY A 107 2.92 9.92 -9.87
C GLY A 107 2.86 9.05 -8.58
N PRO A 108 2.11 7.95 -8.60
CA PRO A 108 2.17 6.95 -7.54
C PRO A 108 3.54 6.25 -7.53
N HIS A 109 4.01 5.88 -6.35
CA HIS A 109 5.18 5.01 -6.19
C HIS A 109 4.76 3.58 -5.90
N LEU A 110 5.51 2.62 -6.41
CA LEU A 110 5.33 1.22 -6.04
C LEU A 110 6.16 0.91 -4.79
N LYS A 111 5.51 0.30 -3.79
CA LYS A 111 6.12 -0.09 -2.52
C LYS A 111 6.07 -1.59 -2.36
N LEU A 112 7.21 -2.19 -2.01
CA LEU A 112 7.31 -3.59 -1.61
C LEU A 112 7.60 -3.64 -0.11
N ILE A 113 6.77 -4.37 0.63
CA ILE A 113 6.91 -4.54 2.08
C ILE A 113 7.13 -6.02 2.36
N VAL A 114 8.26 -6.34 3.00
CA VAL A 114 8.59 -7.70 3.41
C VAL A 114 8.12 -7.95 4.85
N LEU A 115 7.06 -8.75 5.00
CA LEU A 115 6.36 -8.99 6.26
C LEU A 115 7.20 -9.80 7.28
N GLY A 116 8.13 -10.62 6.80
CA GLY A 116 9.04 -11.43 7.64
C GLY A 116 10.19 -10.66 8.28
N GLU A 117 10.62 -9.55 7.66
CA GLU A 117 11.87 -8.86 8.00
C GLU A 117 11.62 -7.52 8.71
N ARG A 118 10.79 -7.51 9.76
CA ARG A 118 10.42 -6.27 10.49
C ARG A 118 9.77 -5.19 9.59
N LEU A 119 9.08 -5.58 8.53
CA LEU A 119 8.41 -4.67 7.59
C LEU A 119 9.37 -3.68 6.92
N VAL A 120 10.45 -4.20 6.34
CA VAL A 120 11.31 -3.41 5.46
C VAL A 120 10.49 -2.97 4.25
N GLU A 121 10.30 -1.66 4.11
CA GLU A 121 9.66 -1.02 2.96
C GLU A 121 10.74 -0.63 1.96
N SER A 122 10.61 -1.11 0.73
CA SER A 122 11.42 -0.69 -0.42
C SER A 122 10.58 0.18 -1.36
N ASP A 123 11.12 1.32 -1.78
CA ASP A 123 10.59 2.12 -2.89
C ASP A 123 11.14 1.56 -4.20
N LEU A 124 10.24 1.09 -5.06
CA LEU A 124 10.60 0.48 -6.34
C LEU A 124 10.52 1.47 -7.51
N GLY A 125 10.16 2.74 -7.25
CA GLY A 125 10.15 3.80 -8.24
C GLY A 125 8.75 4.30 -8.59
N ILE A 126 8.71 5.20 -9.59
CA ILE A 126 7.51 5.89 -10.04
C ILE A 126 6.73 4.97 -10.99
N LEU A 127 5.51 4.66 -10.59
CA LEU A 127 4.57 3.85 -11.33
C LEU A 127 3.69 4.74 -12.20
N SER A 128 3.56 4.37 -13.47
CA SER A 128 2.58 4.94 -14.40
C SER A 128 1.31 4.09 -14.47
N GLY A 129 1.44 2.77 -14.35
CA GLY A 129 0.29 1.87 -14.32
C GLY A 129 0.66 0.43 -13.96
N ILE A 130 -0.34 -0.36 -13.56
CA ILE A 130 -0.24 -1.82 -13.46
C ILE A 130 -0.87 -2.38 -14.72
N ASP A 131 -0.16 -3.25 -15.42
CA ASP A 131 -0.70 -3.94 -16.59
C ASP A 131 -1.41 -5.22 -16.16
N GLU A 132 -0.68 -6.14 -15.50
CA GLU A 132 -1.20 -7.44 -15.08
C GLU A 132 -0.54 -7.91 -13.77
N VAL A 133 -1.31 -8.57 -12.92
CA VAL A 133 -0.81 -9.25 -11.71
C VAL A 133 -0.83 -10.75 -11.97
N LYS A 134 0.33 -11.40 -11.84
CA LYS A 134 0.56 -12.83 -12.10
C LYS A 134 1.01 -13.55 -10.82
N ASP A 135 1.16 -14.87 -10.91
CA ASP A 135 1.59 -15.68 -9.76
C ASP A 135 3.08 -15.47 -9.43
N GLU A 136 3.89 -15.26 -10.45
CA GLU A 136 5.33 -15.04 -10.38
C GLU A 136 5.71 -13.57 -10.07
N GLY A 137 4.80 -12.63 -10.31
CA GLY A 137 5.13 -11.21 -10.23
C GLY A 137 4.07 -10.29 -10.81
N ILE A 138 4.48 -9.08 -11.19
CA ILE A 138 3.57 -8.03 -11.67
C ILE A 138 4.18 -7.34 -12.88
N ASP A 139 3.43 -7.27 -13.97
CA ASP A 139 3.76 -6.43 -15.12
C ASP A 139 3.33 -4.99 -14.85
N LEU A 140 4.26 -4.06 -15.02
CA LEU A 140 4.16 -2.68 -14.57
C LEU A 140 4.58 -1.75 -15.71
N TRP A 141 3.96 -0.59 -15.77
CA TRP A 141 4.44 0.53 -16.57
C TRP A 141 5.16 1.51 -15.64
N MET A 142 6.48 1.62 -15.78
CA MET A 142 7.34 2.46 -14.94
C MET A 142 7.84 3.66 -15.73
N LYS A 143 7.86 4.84 -15.10
CA LYS A 143 8.50 6.01 -15.68
C LYS A 143 10.01 5.81 -15.71
N ILE A 144 10.64 6.12 -16.84
CA ILE A 144 12.09 6.05 -17.01
C ILE A 144 12.69 7.44 -17.22
N ASP A 145 13.97 7.60 -16.88
CA ASP A 145 14.67 8.90 -16.93
C ASP A 145 15.09 9.31 -18.36
N THR A 146 14.79 8.49 -19.36
CA THR A 146 15.00 8.81 -20.77
C THR A 146 14.02 9.90 -21.21
N LYS A 147 14.56 11.00 -21.74
CA LYS A 147 13.74 12.08 -22.28
C LYS A 147 13.01 11.61 -23.54
N PRO A 148 11.72 11.96 -23.70
CA PRO A 148 11.04 11.87 -24.97
C PRO A 148 11.83 12.62 -26.06
N ASP A 149 11.91 12.05 -27.24
CA ASP A 149 12.46 12.68 -28.42
C ASP A 149 11.73 12.19 -29.68
N LYS A 150 12.19 12.66 -30.83
CA LYS A 150 11.54 12.36 -32.11
C LYS A 150 11.64 10.88 -32.53
N ASN A 151 12.60 10.15 -31.99
CA ASN A 151 12.84 8.76 -32.35
C ASN A 151 12.04 7.81 -31.46
N ASN A 152 11.86 8.15 -30.18
CA ASN A 152 11.16 7.30 -29.22
C ASN A 152 9.67 7.70 -29.03
N CYS A 153 9.27 8.91 -29.43
CA CYS A 153 7.88 9.39 -29.38
C CYS A 153 7.41 9.97 -30.73
N PRO A 154 7.39 9.18 -31.82
CA PRO A 154 7.04 9.68 -33.15
C PRO A 154 5.58 10.16 -33.28
N ASP A 155 4.66 9.55 -32.55
CA ASP A 155 3.22 9.87 -32.63
C ASP A 155 2.90 11.31 -32.19
N TYR A 156 3.74 11.86 -31.30
CA TYR A 156 3.64 13.25 -30.82
C TYR A 156 4.29 14.25 -31.78
N ILE A 157 4.81 13.79 -32.93
CA ILE A 157 5.31 14.61 -34.04
C ILE A 157 4.31 14.61 -35.20
N SER A 158 3.57 13.50 -35.40
CA SER A 158 2.78 13.26 -36.61
C SER A 158 1.26 13.48 -36.46
N GLY A 159 0.79 14.05 -35.36
CA GLY A 159 -0.62 14.41 -35.20
C GLY A 159 -1.06 15.56 -36.12
N SER A 160 -2.24 15.43 -36.71
CA SER A 160 -2.92 16.38 -37.63
C SER A 160 -3.18 17.80 -37.08
N GLU A 161 -2.64 18.14 -35.92
CA GLU A 161 -2.81 19.42 -35.20
C GLU A 161 -1.49 20.11 -34.82
N GLY A 162 -0.33 19.64 -35.31
CA GLY A 162 0.93 20.38 -35.16
C GLY A 162 1.40 20.60 -33.71
N ALA A 163 1.23 19.58 -32.86
CA ALA A 163 1.76 19.60 -31.51
C ALA A 163 3.28 19.71 -31.53
N ASP A 164 3.82 20.81 -31.00
CA ASP A 164 5.25 21.01 -30.87
C ASP A 164 5.79 20.12 -29.74
N LEU A 165 6.42 19.01 -30.09
CA LEU A 165 7.04 18.08 -29.12
C LEU A 165 7.97 18.84 -28.14
N ASP A 166 8.64 19.90 -28.59
CA ASP A 166 9.51 20.71 -27.73
C ASP A 166 8.70 21.51 -26.70
N LYS A 167 7.46 21.92 -27.04
CA LYS A 167 6.54 22.55 -26.08
C LYS A 167 6.16 21.56 -24.98
N TYR A 168 5.76 20.34 -25.33
CA TYR A 168 5.30 19.35 -24.35
C TYR A 168 6.43 18.70 -23.55
N ILE A 169 7.64 18.56 -24.09
CA ILE A 169 8.80 18.10 -23.30
C ILE A 169 9.14 19.11 -22.18
N ASN A 170 8.98 20.40 -22.46
CA ASN A 170 9.35 21.48 -21.55
C ASN A 170 8.17 22.03 -20.74
N ASP A 171 6.94 21.61 -21.04
CA ASP A 171 5.76 21.97 -20.27
C ASP A 171 5.89 21.37 -18.87
N LYS A 172 5.81 22.23 -17.86
CA LYS A 172 5.96 21.81 -16.46
C LYS A 172 4.68 21.20 -15.90
N ASP A 173 3.57 21.39 -16.57
CA ASP A 173 2.24 21.05 -16.08
C ASP A 173 1.63 19.89 -16.87
N GLU A 174 1.97 19.76 -18.16
CA GLU A 174 1.55 18.64 -19.02
C GLU A 174 2.70 17.95 -19.81
N PRO A 175 3.76 17.50 -19.13
CA PRO A 175 4.89 16.87 -19.80
C PRO A 175 4.57 15.49 -20.39
N ILE A 176 5.10 15.24 -21.59
CA ILE A 176 5.22 13.87 -22.13
C ILE A 176 6.34 13.15 -21.37
N TYR A 177 6.14 11.86 -21.09
CA TYR A 177 7.13 10.99 -20.50
C TYR A 177 7.28 9.69 -21.29
N LEU A 178 8.47 9.10 -21.24
CA LEU A 178 8.67 7.73 -21.68
C LEU A 178 8.44 6.79 -20.49
N ILE A 179 7.65 5.76 -20.72
CA ILE A 179 7.39 4.70 -19.75
C ILE A 179 7.81 3.37 -20.37
N ARG A 180 8.24 2.43 -19.52
CA ARG A 180 8.72 1.11 -19.92
C ARG A 180 7.93 0.03 -19.21
N LYS A 181 7.64 -1.04 -19.93
CA LYS A 181 7.05 -2.24 -19.36
C LYS A 181 8.13 -2.99 -18.60
N ASP A 182 8.02 -3.02 -17.28
CA ASP A 182 8.94 -3.71 -16.37
C ASP A 182 8.18 -4.79 -15.60
N PHE A 183 8.92 -5.77 -15.06
CA PHE A 183 8.34 -6.88 -14.30
C PHE A 183 8.85 -6.88 -12.87
N LEU A 184 7.97 -6.79 -11.87
CA LEU A 184 8.33 -7.06 -10.48
C LEU A 184 8.33 -8.57 -10.25
N ASP A 185 9.51 -9.16 -10.13
CA ASP A 185 9.67 -10.58 -9.83
C ASP A 185 9.58 -10.81 -8.32
N PHE A 186 8.62 -11.65 -7.88
CA PHE A 186 8.44 -11.96 -6.46
C PHE A 186 9.59 -12.79 -5.89
N ALA A 187 10.20 -13.67 -6.70
CA ALA A 187 11.28 -14.52 -6.23
C ALA A 187 12.54 -13.73 -5.89
N SER A 188 12.98 -12.83 -6.78
CA SER A 188 14.14 -11.98 -6.56
C SER A 188 13.83 -10.67 -5.81
N ARG A 189 12.55 -10.34 -5.63
CA ARG A 189 12.05 -9.12 -4.96
C ARG A 189 12.52 -7.84 -5.66
N LYS A 190 12.69 -7.89 -6.98
CA LYS A 190 13.30 -6.81 -7.79
C LYS A 190 12.49 -6.52 -9.04
N ILE A 191 12.64 -5.29 -9.53
CA ILE A 191 12.17 -4.90 -10.85
C ILE A 191 13.18 -5.39 -11.89
N VAL A 192 12.68 -6.14 -12.87
CA VAL A 192 13.40 -6.57 -14.07
C VAL A 192 12.97 -5.64 -15.22
N PRO A 193 13.88 -4.80 -15.74
CA PRO A 193 13.61 -3.96 -16.89
C PRO A 193 13.17 -4.76 -18.12
N GLY A 194 12.05 -4.39 -18.74
CA GLY A 194 11.69 -4.93 -20.05
C GLY A 194 12.26 -4.11 -21.20
N THR A 195 11.80 -4.39 -22.41
CA THR A 195 12.23 -3.71 -23.65
C THR A 195 11.12 -2.87 -24.29
N GLU A 196 9.87 -3.10 -23.92
CA GLU A 196 8.73 -2.38 -24.47
C GLU A 196 8.62 -1.00 -23.83
N THR A 197 8.52 0.04 -24.67
CA THR A 197 8.40 1.43 -24.23
C THR A 197 7.25 2.12 -24.95
N GLN A 198 6.60 3.06 -24.28
CA GLN A 198 5.57 3.91 -24.87
C GLN A 198 5.65 5.33 -24.32
N CYS A 199 5.09 6.28 -25.06
CA CYS A 199 5.02 7.67 -24.67
C CYS A 199 3.68 7.97 -24.03
N LEU A 200 3.70 8.62 -22.87
CA LEU A 200 2.53 9.02 -22.12
C LEU A 200 2.51 10.55 -22.04
N GLY A 201 1.54 11.17 -22.71
CA GLY A 201 1.32 12.62 -22.72
C GLY A 201 0.02 13.04 -22.02
N PRO A 202 -0.27 14.36 -22.01
CA PRO A 202 -1.56 14.86 -21.53
C PRO A 202 -2.72 14.30 -22.36
N HIS A 203 -3.81 13.97 -21.68
CA HIS A 203 -5.09 13.57 -22.27
C HIS A 203 -5.99 14.79 -22.50
#